data_AF-A0A831L1I1-F1
#
_entry.id   AF-A0A831L1I1-F1
#
_cell.length_a   1.000
_cell.length_b   1.000
_cell.length_c   1.000
_cell.angle_alpha   90.00
_cell.angle_beta   90.00
_cell.angle_gamma   90.00
#
_symmetry.space_group_name_H-M   'P 1'
#
loop_
_entity.id
_entity.type
_entity.pdbx_description
1 polymer ?
#
loop_
_entity_poly.entity_id
_entity_poly.type
_entity_poly.pdbx_seq_one_letter_code
_entity_poly.pdbx_strand_id
1 'polypeptide(L)'
;MKKVELGKAGECIAEVYLRQRGYLVWRPEEFIRLLELTVAYSAVAGECKQEPKEPLTLSIPTHVGYVHVTYWRGRCIPQLGREATEIERSLYAPCLKKCIEETLGRQLLEALGPIAPEFLVHRKILKTVDFFAYKDGVVYAIEVKTDGGKLSKAQVEKISVFSSVKHLAVRVHLQNPLVEINQL
;
A
#
# COMPACT_ATOMS: atom_id res chain seq x y z
N MET A 1 -13.80 -28.55 1.77
CA MET A 1 -12.76 -27.54 1.50
C MET A 1 -11.72 -27.59 2.60
N LYS A 2 -10.44 -27.45 2.24
CA LYS A 2 -9.35 -27.29 3.22
C LYS A 2 -9.46 -25.92 3.89
N LYS A 3 -9.03 -25.79 5.15
CA LYS A 3 -9.08 -24.53 5.94
C LYS A 3 -8.46 -23.32 5.21
N VAL A 4 -7.43 -23.54 4.40
CA VAL A 4 -6.76 -22.53 3.57
C VAL A 4 -7.67 -22.00 2.45
N GLU A 5 -8.48 -22.86 1.83
CA GLU A 5 -9.41 -22.46 0.77
C GLU A 5 -10.56 -21.61 1.33
N LEU A 6 -11.02 -21.93 2.55
CA LEU A 6 -12.01 -21.13 3.27
C LEU A 6 -11.49 -19.73 3.62
N GLY A 7 -10.22 -19.63 4.06
CA GLY A 7 -9.59 -18.34 4.34
C GLY A 7 -9.54 -17.44 3.10
N LYS A 8 -9.06 -17.97 1.97
CA LYS A 8 -9.01 -17.24 0.69
C LYS A 8 -10.40 -16.82 0.19
N ALA A 9 -11.40 -17.68 0.34
CA ALA A 9 -12.78 -17.33 0.00
C ALA A 9 -13.30 -16.18 0.89
N GLY A 10 -13.03 -16.24 2.19
CA GLY A 10 -13.36 -15.17 3.14
C GLY A 10 -12.71 -13.84 2.78
N GLU A 11 -11.40 -13.84 2.47
CA GLU A 11 -10.69 -12.64 2.03
C GLU A 11 -11.28 -12.04 0.76
N CYS A 12 -11.62 -12.87 -0.24
CA CYS A 12 -12.23 -12.41 -1.49
C CYS A 12 -13.60 -11.74 -1.23
N ILE A 13 -14.44 -12.35 -0.39
CA ILE A 13 -15.75 -11.79 -0.01
C ILE A 13 -15.57 -10.46 0.75
N ALA A 14 -14.63 -10.41 1.69
CA ALA A 14 -14.33 -9.20 2.45
C ALA A 14 -13.85 -8.05 1.55
N GLU A 15 -12.95 -8.33 0.60
CA GLU A 15 -12.44 -7.35 -0.37
C GLU A 15 -13.58 -6.75 -1.21
N VAL A 16 -14.44 -7.60 -1.79
CA VAL A 16 -15.59 -7.17 -2.58
C VAL A 16 -16.54 -6.32 -1.74
N TYR A 17 -16.86 -6.76 -0.52
CA TYR A 17 -17.78 -6.07 0.37
C TYR A 17 -17.27 -4.68 0.80
N LEU A 18 -15.97 -4.57 1.12
CA LEU A 18 -15.35 -3.29 1.43
C LEU A 18 -15.40 -2.33 0.24
N ARG A 19 -15.06 -2.82 -0.96
CA ARG A 19 -15.13 -1.99 -2.19
C ARG A 19 -16.54 -1.50 -2.49
N GLN A 20 -17.55 -2.35 -2.32
CA GLN A 20 -18.97 -1.97 -2.46
C GLN A 20 -19.38 -0.85 -1.48
N ARG A 21 -18.66 -0.68 -0.37
CA ARG A 21 -18.87 0.38 0.61
C ARG A 21 -17.96 1.59 0.43
N GLY A 22 -17.30 1.70 -0.72
CA GLY A 22 -16.48 2.85 -1.08
C GLY A 22 -15.09 2.87 -0.44
N TYR A 23 -14.59 1.74 0.06
CA TYR A 23 -13.19 1.63 0.47
C TYR A 23 -12.30 1.40 -0.76
N LEU A 24 -11.16 2.07 -0.81
CA LEU A 24 -10.02 1.62 -1.61
C LEU A 24 -9.32 0.51 -0.84
N VAL A 25 -9.10 -0.66 -1.45
CA VAL A 25 -8.59 -1.86 -0.76
C VAL A 25 -7.40 -2.43 -1.50
N TRP A 26 -6.34 -2.72 -0.75
CA TRP A 26 -5.06 -3.23 -1.26
C TRP A 26 -4.60 -4.45 -0.48
N ARG A 27 -3.96 -5.37 -1.20
CA ARG A 27 -3.15 -6.42 -0.60
C ARG A 27 -1.88 -5.82 0.01
N PRO A 28 -1.21 -6.51 0.95
CA PRO A 28 -0.03 -5.96 1.63
C PRO A 28 1.08 -5.47 0.70
N GLU A 29 1.43 -6.23 -0.34
CA GLU A 29 2.50 -5.84 -1.27
C GLU A 29 2.12 -4.59 -2.08
N GLU A 30 0.86 -4.47 -2.47
CA GLU A 30 0.34 -3.27 -3.15
C GLU A 30 0.41 -2.06 -2.22
N PHE A 31 -0.02 -2.21 -0.96
CA PHE A 31 0.04 -1.14 0.03
C PHE A 31 1.47 -0.72 0.34
N ILE A 32 2.39 -1.67 0.52
CA ILE A 32 3.83 -1.39 0.67
C ILE A 32 4.33 -0.57 -0.51
N ARG A 33 3.90 -0.90 -1.74
CA ARG A 33 4.27 -0.13 -2.93
C ARG A 33 3.74 1.31 -2.89
N LEU A 34 2.54 1.54 -2.38
CA LEU A 34 2.01 2.91 -2.21
C LEU A 34 2.85 3.72 -1.21
N LEU A 35 3.25 3.10 -0.10
CA LEU A 35 4.12 3.73 0.89
C LEU A 35 5.50 4.05 0.30
N GLU A 36 6.08 3.14 -0.49
CA GLU A 36 7.34 3.36 -1.20
C GLU A 36 7.28 4.55 -2.15
N LEU A 37 6.23 4.62 -2.97
CA LEU A 37 6.02 5.76 -3.86
C LEU A 37 5.84 7.06 -3.05
N THR A 38 5.17 7.01 -1.91
CA THR A 38 5.01 8.16 -1.02
C THR A 38 6.35 8.67 -0.47
N VAL A 39 7.23 7.79 0.03
CA VAL A 39 8.55 8.22 0.51
C VAL A 39 9.47 8.68 -0.63
N ALA A 40 9.35 8.09 -1.83
CA ALA A 40 10.08 8.55 -3.02
C ALA A 40 9.62 9.95 -3.43
N TYR A 41 8.31 10.23 -3.40
CA TYR A 41 7.75 11.56 -3.68
C TYR A 41 8.33 12.64 -2.77
N SER A 42 8.46 12.34 -1.47
CA SER A 42 9.03 13.27 -0.48
C SER A 42 10.55 13.45 -0.61
N ALA A 43 11.26 12.43 -1.12
CA ALA A 43 12.71 12.48 -1.31
C ALA A 43 13.15 13.24 -2.56
N VAL A 44 12.26 13.38 -3.55
CA VAL A 44 12.54 14.06 -4.80
C VAL A 44 12.21 15.55 -4.70
N ALA A 45 13.08 16.40 -5.25
CA ALA A 45 12.89 17.84 -5.32
C ALA A 45 13.12 18.38 -6.76
N GLY A 46 12.63 19.59 -7.02
CA GLY A 46 12.78 20.26 -8.32
C GLY A 46 11.66 19.96 -9.31
N GLU A 47 11.84 20.45 -10.54
CA GLU A 47 10.89 20.33 -11.64
C GLU A 47 11.45 19.45 -12.76
N CYS A 48 10.58 18.63 -13.36
CA CYS A 48 10.94 17.83 -14.53
C CYS A 48 11.07 18.73 -15.77
N LYS A 49 12.30 18.94 -16.22
CA LYS A 49 12.58 19.77 -17.41
C LYS A 49 12.52 18.98 -18.72
N GLN A 50 12.74 17.67 -18.66
CA GLN A 50 12.76 16.80 -19.82
C GLN A 50 12.40 15.36 -19.43
N GLU A 51 11.71 14.65 -20.31
CA GLU A 51 11.41 13.24 -20.12
C GLU A 51 12.56 12.35 -20.66
N PRO A 52 12.81 11.17 -20.06
CA PRO A 52 13.72 10.19 -20.64
C PRO A 52 13.21 9.72 -22.02
N LYS A 53 14.12 9.20 -22.85
CA LYS A 53 13.81 8.72 -24.21
C LYS A 53 13.30 7.27 -24.26
N GLU A 54 13.45 6.54 -23.17
CA GLU A 54 12.99 5.17 -22.98
C GLU A 54 12.55 4.97 -21.51
N PRO A 55 11.83 3.89 -21.18
CA PRO A 55 11.48 3.58 -19.80
C PRO A 55 12.72 3.45 -18.90
N LEU A 56 12.74 4.21 -17.80
CA LEU A 56 13.90 4.32 -16.93
C LEU A 56 13.56 3.99 -15.48
N THR A 57 14.26 3.01 -14.91
CA THR A 57 14.16 2.64 -13.50
C THR A 57 15.11 3.49 -12.68
N LEU A 58 14.53 4.38 -11.86
CA LEU A 58 15.25 5.29 -10.98
C LEU A 58 15.33 4.68 -9.59
N SER A 59 16.54 4.56 -9.04
CA SER A 59 16.77 4.16 -7.65
C SER A 59 16.88 5.40 -6.77
N ILE A 60 15.83 5.70 -6.01
CA ILE A 60 15.71 6.92 -5.21
C ILE A 60 16.15 6.63 -3.77
N PRO A 61 17.20 7.31 -3.25
CA PRO A 61 17.58 7.17 -1.85
C PRO A 61 16.50 7.81 -0.96
N THR A 62 16.06 7.07 0.06
CA THR A 62 15.10 7.53 1.07
C THR A 62 15.60 7.16 2.47
N HIS A 63 14.95 7.68 3.50
CA HIS A 63 15.26 7.36 4.90
C HIS A 63 14.98 5.89 5.28
N VAL A 64 14.25 5.14 4.46
CA VAL A 64 14.00 3.69 4.62
C VAL A 64 14.76 2.82 3.61
N GLY A 65 15.80 3.37 2.97
CA GLY A 65 16.60 2.70 1.95
C GLY A 65 16.27 3.17 0.53
N TYR A 66 16.61 2.38 -0.48
CA TYR A 66 16.39 2.73 -1.88
C TYR A 66 15.00 2.28 -2.35
N VAL A 67 14.28 3.18 -3.03
CA VAL A 67 13.02 2.88 -3.70
C VAL A 67 13.23 2.93 -5.20
N HIS A 68 12.88 1.84 -5.87
CA HIS A 68 12.98 1.74 -7.33
C HIS A 68 11.65 2.14 -7.97
N VAL A 69 11.68 3.13 -8.86
CA VAL A 69 10.50 3.60 -9.61
C VAL A 69 10.83 3.66 -11.09
N THR A 70 10.09 2.90 -11.89
CA THR A 70 10.20 3.02 -13.36
C THR A 70 9.29 4.14 -13.84
N TYR A 71 9.88 5.12 -14.52
CA TYR A 71 9.18 6.22 -15.14
C TYR A 71 9.12 6.04 -16.66
N TRP A 72 7.96 6.30 -17.25
CA TRP A 72 7.81 6.45 -18.69
C TRP A 72 6.65 7.38 -19.06
N ARG A 73 6.93 8.44 -19.83
CA ARG A 73 5.93 9.36 -20.40
C ARG A 73 4.87 9.83 -19.41
N GLY A 74 5.31 10.45 -18.33
CA GLY A 74 4.44 10.93 -17.25
C GLY A 74 3.94 9.86 -16.27
N ARG A 75 4.16 8.57 -16.53
CA ARG A 75 3.58 7.47 -15.72
C ARG A 75 4.62 6.68 -14.95
N CYS A 76 4.23 6.23 -13.76
CA CYS A 76 4.99 5.23 -13.02
C CYS A 76 4.51 3.85 -13.54
N ILE A 77 5.39 3.08 -14.16
CA ILE A 77 5.03 1.77 -14.74
C ILE A 77 5.52 0.62 -13.84
N PRO A 78 4.79 -0.51 -13.77
CA PRO A 78 5.18 -1.62 -12.92
C PRO A 78 6.35 -2.46 -13.49
N GLN A 79 6.57 -2.40 -14.81
CA GLN A 79 7.67 -3.10 -15.46
C GLN A 79 9.00 -2.41 -15.17
N LEU A 80 10.06 -3.19 -15.02
CA LEU A 80 11.42 -2.65 -14.96
C LEU A 80 11.81 -2.12 -16.33
N GLY A 81 12.26 -0.86 -16.36
CA GLY A 81 12.98 -0.27 -17.48
C GLY A 81 14.48 -0.46 -17.31
N ARG A 82 15.27 0.21 -18.16
CA ARG A 82 16.72 0.27 -17.98
C ARG A 82 17.05 0.99 -16.68
N GLU A 83 18.05 0.53 -15.95
CA GLU A 83 18.53 1.26 -14.76
C GLU A 83 19.14 2.61 -15.14
N ALA A 84 18.73 3.66 -14.41
CA ALA A 84 19.30 4.99 -14.55
C ALA A 84 20.76 5.03 -14.10
N THR A 85 21.62 5.66 -14.89
CA THR A 85 22.93 6.10 -14.41
C THR A 85 22.76 7.19 -13.33
N GLU A 86 23.83 7.50 -12.60
CA GLU A 86 23.79 8.55 -11.56
C GLU A 86 23.43 9.94 -12.11
N ILE A 87 23.93 10.27 -13.30
CA ILE A 87 23.62 11.53 -13.99
C ILE A 87 22.14 11.56 -14.38
N GLU A 88 21.64 10.47 -14.96
CA GLU A 88 20.24 10.36 -15.36
C GLU A 88 19.30 10.38 -14.16
N ARG A 89 19.69 9.76 -13.04
CA ARG A 89 18.92 9.84 -11.79
C ARG A 89 18.77 11.28 -11.35
N SER A 90 19.85 12.05 -11.35
CA SER A 90 19.82 13.47 -10.94
C SER A 90 18.96 14.31 -11.89
N LEU A 91 18.95 13.97 -13.18
CA LEU A 91 18.23 14.68 -14.23
C LEU A 91 16.73 14.37 -14.26
N TYR A 92 16.36 13.11 -14.05
CA TYR A 92 14.99 12.61 -14.24
C TYR A 92 14.25 12.28 -12.95
N ALA A 93 14.92 12.23 -11.79
CA ALA A 93 14.23 12.06 -10.50
C ALA A 93 13.07 13.05 -10.32
N PRO A 94 13.18 14.36 -10.65
CA PRO A 94 12.07 15.31 -10.55
C PRO A 94 10.80 14.88 -11.31
N CYS A 95 10.93 14.11 -12.40
CA CYS A 95 9.82 13.60 -13.20
C CYS A 95 8.94 12.60 -12.44
N LEU A 96 9.47 11.97 -11.38
CA LEU A 96 8.70 11.08 -10.53
C LEU A 96 7.57 11.77 -9.80
N LYS A 97 7.68 13.08 -9.47
CA LYS A 97 6.62 13.79 -8.75
C LYS A 97 5.29 13.72 -9.48
N LYS A 98 5.31 14.05 -10.79
CA LYS A 98 4.11 13.99 -11.63
C LYS A 98 3.54 12.58 -11.70
N CYS A 99 4.40 11.58 -11.93
CA CYS A 99 3.90 10.21 -12.09
C CYS A 99 3.31 9.66 -10.80
N ILE A 100 3.92 9.97 -9.66
CA ILE A 100 3.45 9.53 -8.34
C ILE A 100 2.15 10.24 -7.98
N GLU A 101 2.03 11.54 -8.26
CA GLU A 101 0.77 12.29 -8.08
C GLU A 101 -0.37 11.73 -8.94
N GLU A 102 -0.10 11.36 -10.19
CA GLU A 102 -1.08 10.72 -11.07
C GLU A 102 -1.46 9.31 -10.59
N THR A 103 -0.53 8.59 -9.94
CA THR A 103 -0.75 7.22 -9.46
C THR A 103 -1.54 7.18 -8.15
N LEU A 104 -1.18 8.03 -7.19
CA LEU A 104 -1.76 8.03 -5.84
C LEU A 104 -2.89 9.04 -5.67
N GLY A 105 -2.84 10.15 -6.39
CA GLY A 105 -3.62 11.34 -6.09
C GLY A 105 -3.11 12.07 -4.83
N ARG A 106 -3.39 13.37 -4.75
CA ARG A 106 -2.92 14.22 -3.62
C ARG A 106 -3.48 13.77 -2.28
N GLN A 107 -4.75 13.40 -2.21
CA GLN A 107 -5.40 12.97 -0.97
C GLN A 107 -4.72 11.74 -0.35
N LEU A 108 -4.32 10.77 -1.18
CA LEU A 108 -3.65 9.57 -0.68
C LEU A 108 -2.21 9.88 -0.28
N LEU A 109 -1.49 10.71 -1.05
CA LEU A 109 -0.15 11.18 -0.69
C LEU A 109 -0.15 11.88 0.67
N GLU A 110 -1.12 12.77 0.91
CA GLU A 110 -1.27 13.48 2.19
C GLU A 110 -1.60 12.51 3.34
N ALA A 111 -2.46 11.52 3.10
CA ALA A 111 -2.82 10.53 4.11
C ALA A 111 -1.68 9.55 4.44
N LEU A 112 -0.89 9.14 3.44
CA LEU A 112 0.21 8.18 3.60
C LEU A 112 1.50 8.82 4.07
N GLY A 113 1.73 10.10 3.73
CA GLY A 113 2.98 10.83 4.03
C GLY A 113 3.43 10.71 5.49
N PRO A 114 2.56 10.97 6.48
CA PRO A 114 2.91 10.87 7.89
C PRO A 114 3.27 9.46 8.36
N ILE A 115 2.67 8.41 7.79
CA ILE A 115 2.81 7.02 8.27
C ILE A 115 3.83 6.19 7.47
N ALA A 116 4.11 6.55 6.23
CA ALA A 116 4.93 5.74 5.33
C ALA A 116 6.35 5.45 5.85
N PRO A 117 7.09 6.42 6.43
CA PRO A 117 8.39 6.16 7.05
C PRO A 117 8.36 5.05 8.09
N GLU A 118 7.48 5.19 9.08
CA GLU A 118 7.32 4.27 10.21
C GLU A 118 6.91 2.88 9.72
N PHE A 119 5.94 2.82 8.80
CA PHE A 119 5.39 1.56 8.33
C PHE A 119 6.40 0.77 7.51
N LEU A 120 7.21 1.45 6.70
CA LEU A 120 8.24 0.80 5.88
C LEU A 120 9.41 0.26 6.70
N VAL A 121 9.66 0.73 7.91
CA VAL A 121 10.60 0.09 8.85
C VAL A 121 10.08 -1.30 9.26
N HIS A 122 8.76 -1.47 9.33
CA HIS A 122 8.08 -2.70 9.74
C HIS A 122 7.53 -3.54 8.56
N ARG A 123 8.18 -3.50 7.38
CA ARG A 123 7.78 -4.24 6.15
C ARG A 123 7.36 -5.69 6.39
N LYS A 124 8.10 -6.44 7.21
CA LYS A 124 7.78 -7.85 7.49
C LYS A 124 6.43 -8.01 8.18
N ILE A 125 6.05 -7.06 9.02
CA ILE A 125 4.79 -7.07 9.78
C ILE A 125 3.63 -6.68 8.87
N LEU A 126 3.82 -5.69 7.98
CA LEU A 126 2.82 -5.29 6.97
C LEU A 126 2.33 -6.49 6.14
N LYS A 127 3.26 -7.38 5.75
CA LYS A 127 2.95 -8.61 4.98
C LYS A 127 2.08 -9.63 5.72
N THR A 128 1.83 -9.44 7.01
CA THR A 128 1.03 -10.36 7.82
C THR A 128 -0.40 -9.89 8.06
N VAL A 129 -0.73 -8.67 7.62
CA VAL A 129 -2.09 -8.12 7.62
C VAL A 129 -2.83 -8.65 6.38
N ASP A 130 -4.12 -8.94 6.48
CA ASP A 130 -4.87 -9.50 5.34
C ASP A 130 -5.10 -8.45 4.24
N PHE A 131 -5.50 -7.23 4.64
CA PHE A 131 -5.68 -6.08 3.74
C PHE A 131 -5.34 -4.74 4.39
N PHE A 132 -5.06 -3.76 3.56
CA PHE A 132 -5.15 -2.34 3.93
C PHE A 132 -6.30 -1.69 3.17
N ALA A 133 -6.96 -0.73 3.80
CA ALA A 133 -7.97 0.06 3.14
C ALA A 133 -7.87 1.54 3.46
N TYR A 134 -8.41 2.37 2.57
CA TYR A 134 -8.55 3.80 2.76
C TYR A 134 -9.99 4.23 2.52
N LYS A 135 -10.52 5.06 3.43
CA LYS A 135 -11.81 5.70 3.29
C LYS A 135 -11.89 6.95 4.14
N ASP A 136 -12.45 8.02 3.59
CA ASP A 136 -12.72 9.29 4.28
C ASP A 136 -11.48 9.87 4.99
N GLY A 137 -10.32 9.83 4.33
CA GLY A 137 -9.06 10.36 4.89
C GLY A 137 -8.33 9.42 5.85
N VAL A 138 -8.88 8.24 6.13
CA VAL A 138 -8.33 7.32 7.14
C VAL A 138 -7.85 6.03 6.50
N VAL A 139 -6.67 5.58 6.92
CA VAL A 139 -6.11 4.27 6.58
C VAL A 139 -6.49 3.25 7.66
N TYR A 140 -6.86 2.05 7.21
CA TYR A 140 -7.27 0.94 8.03
C TYR A 140 -6.40 -0.29 7.76
N ALA A 141 -5.93 -0.95 8.81
CA ALA A 141 -5.44 -2.31 8.73
C ALA A 141 -6.61 -3.28 8.97
N ILE A 142 -6.77 -4.27 8.09
CA ILE A 142 -7.92 -5.16 8.09
C ILE A 142 -7.48 -6.60 8.33
N GLU A 143 -8.12 -7.21 9.31
CA GLU A 143 -8.03 -8.63 9.61
C GLU A 143 -9.34 -9.32 9.23
N VAL A 144 -9.29 -10.32 8.36
CA VAL A 144 -10.43 -11.11 7.94
C VAL A 144 -10.53 -12.36 8.81
N LYS A 145 -11.75 -12.69 9.23
CA LYS A 145 -12.03 -13.91 9.99
C LYS A 145 -13.25 -14.61 9.41
N THR A 146 -13.10 -15.87 9.07
CA THR A 146 -14.21 -16.77 8.73
C THR A 146 -14.76 -17.45 10.00
N ASP A 147 -15.96 -18.03 9.90
CA ASP A 147 -16.75 -18.60 11.00
C ASP A 147 -15.93 -19.16 12.19
N GLY A 148 -16.15 -18.58 13.38
CA GLY A 148 -15.52 -19.02 14.64
C GLY A 148 -14.07 -18.57 14.88
N GLY A 149 -13.44 -17.89 13.91
CA GLY A 149 -12.08 -17.37 14.06
C GLY A 149 -11.98 -16.23 15.08
N LYS A 150 -11.25 -16.46 16.18
CA LYS A 150 -10.87 -15.39 17.14
C LYS A 150 -9.57 -14.72 16.67
N LEU A 151 -9.41 -13.43 16.99
CA LEU A 151 -8.11 -12.78 16.91
C LEU A 151 -7.15 -13.45 17.90
N SER A 152 -6.00 -13.89 17.40
CA SER A 152 -4.93 -14.41 18.26
C SER A 152 -4.25 -13.25 19.02
N LYS A 153 -3.66 -13.54 20.19
CA LYS A 153 -2.86 -12.54 20.93
C LYS A 153 -1.75 -11.93 20.08
N ALA A 154 -1.10 -12.74 19.25
CA ALA A 154 -0.10 -12.27 18.30
C ALA A 154 -0.67 -11.31 17.23
N GLN A 155 -1.95 -11.41 16.85
CA GLN A 155 -2.60 -10.43 15.98
C GLN A 155 -2.90 -9.13 16.72
N VAL A 156 -3.32 -9.21 17.98
CA VAL A 156 -3.54 -8.03 18.83
C VAL A 156 -2.22 -7.30 19.13
N GLU A 157 -1.11 -8.02 19.30
CA GLU A 157 0.21 -7.40 19.49
C GLU A 157 0.69 -6.70 18.22
N LYS A 158 0.38 -7.22 17.01
CA LYS A 158 0.68 -6.53 15.74
C LYS A 158 -0.04 -5.20 15.59
N ILE A 159 -1.26 -5.10 16.10
CA ILE A 159 -2.07 -3.87 16.08
C ILE A 159 -1.30 -2.72 16.76
N SER A 160 -0.55 -3.02 17.82
CA SER A 160 0.24 -2.01 18.55
C SER A 160 1.37 -1.38 17.74
N VAL A 161 1.92 -2.09 16.74
CA VAL A 161 2.98 -1.57 15.86
C VAL A 161 2.44 -0.51 14.91
N PHE A 162 1.16 -0.57 14.57
CA PHE A 162 0.49 0.38 13.68
C PHE A 162 -0.50 1.24 14.45
N SER A 163 -0.03 1.84 15.55
CA SER A 163 -0.88 2.67 16.43
C SER A 163 -1.47 3.91 15.72
N SER A 164 -0.84 4.35 14.63
CA SER A 164 -1.25 5.49 13.81
C SER A 164 -2.33 5.18 12.77
N VAL A 165 -2.76 3.92 12.61
CA VAL A 165 -3.89 3.53 11.75
C VAL A 165 -4.99 2.86 12.56
N LYS A 166 -6.22 2.95 12.06
CA LYS A 166 -7.36 2.26 12.67
C LYS A 166 -7.35 0.79 12.29
N HIS A 167 -7.84 -0.06 13.17
CA HIS A 167 -7.87 -1.50 12.94
C HIS A 167 -9.31 -1.97 12.80
N LEU A 168 -9.57 -2.75 11.76
CA LEU A 168 -10.89 -3.33 11.49
C LEU A 168 -10.79 -4.85 11.43
N ALA A 169 -11.73 -5.52 12.09
CA ALA A 169 -11.99 -6.93 11.83
C ALA A 169 -13.20 -7.06 10.90
N VAL A 170 -12.99 -7.73 9.77
CA VAL A 170 -14.06 -8.11 8.85
C VAL A 170 -14.39 -9.58 9.07
N ARG A 171 -15.60 -9.85 9.57
CA ARG A 171 -16.08 -11.22 9.77
C ARG A 171 -16.92 -11.64 8.59
N VAL A 172 -16.56 -12.75 7.98
CA VAL A 172 -17.29 -13.36 6.87
C VAL A 172 -17.90 -14.66 7.33
N HIS A 173 -19.23 -14.67 7.40
CA HIS A 173 -19.99 -15.87 7.66
C HIS A 173 -20.17 -16.60 6.32
N LEU A 174 -19.66 -17.83 6.21
CA LEU A 174 -19.75 -18.60 4.96
C LEU A 174 -21.02 -19.45 4.93
N GLN A 175 -21.52 -19.82 6.10
CA GLN A 175 -22.76 -20.60 6.25
C GLN A 175 -24.02 -19.75 6.11
N ASN A 176 -23.92 -18.44 6.41
CA ASN A 176 -24.97 -17.44 6.22
C ASN A 176 -24.31 -16.22 5.54
N PRO A 177 -24.84 -15.63 4.46
CA PRO A 177 -24.18 -14.58 3.68
C PRO A 177 -24.19 -13.22 4.42
N LEU A 178 -23.54 -13.17 5.58
CA LEU A 178 -23.41 -12.01 6.43
C LEU A 178 -21.94 -11.61 6.51
N VAL A 179 -21.67 -10.32 6.31
CA VAL A 179 -20.34 -9.74 6.50
C VAL A 179 -20.44 -8.59 7.49
N GLU A 180 -19.66 -8.65 8.56
CA GLU A 180 -19.64 -7.64 9.62
C GLU A 180 -18.31 -6.89 9.63
N ILE A 181 -18.34 -5.59 9.88
CA ILE A 181 -17.14 -4.76 10.09
C ILE A 181 -17.16 -4.30 11.53
N ASN A 182 -16.16 -4.71 12.31
CA ASN A 182 -16.01 -4.34 13.71
C ASN A 182 -14.73 -3.54 13.89
N GLN A 183 -14.78 -2.44 14.64
CA GLN A 183 -13.56 -1.78 15.11
C GLN A 183 -12.88 -2.64 16.19
N LEU A 184 -11.56 -2.65 16.18
CA LEU A 184 -10.72 -3.37 17.14
C LEU A 184 -10.14 -2.45 18.21
#